data_AF-A0AA92S7I0-F1
#
_entry.id   AF-A0AA92S7I0-F1
#
_cell.length_a   1.000
_cell.length_b   1.000
_cell.length_c   1.000
_cell.angle_alpha   90.00
_cell.angle_beta   90.00
_cell.angle_gamma   90.00
#
_symmetry.space_group_name_H-M   'P 1'
#
loop_
_entity.id
_entity.type
_entity.pdbx_description
1 polymer ?
#
loop_
_entity_poly.entity_id
_entity_poly.type
_entity_poly.pdbx_seq_one_letter_code
_entity_poly.pdbx_strand_id
1 'polypeptide(L)'
;MKVITVLLALILGLSGIYPTITHAAPKFHDVDPKKYGWAMNSISFMVDKGVVSGYPDGRFQPERLVDKAELTVMIYRLFDRYRPYKANQKTDYSDYRIERFADVPKNHWAYTEISSIVTRDWWNAVHYSSNGYFFYPDTKLNRIGAANILPVFMLENQDIPAAEVLQILSGMRDIPIILNQYSLDPNSPEAFFKQDGRYNEAGRDQTNILYPLLFGQNGDEILFTDDYSGILGTNLALLQKTGIMTAWNGKFEGGDMLTRAEAVTILHRFYTYLKQSGTLSQYSSK
;
A
#
# COMPACT_ATOMS: atom_id res chain seq x y z
N MET A 1 21.74 45.42 53.06
CA MET A 1 21.58 43.95 52.91
C MET A 1 20.34 43.69 52.09
N LYS A 2 20.52 43.17 50.87
CA LYS A 2 19.96 41.91 50.35
C LYS A 2 18.45 41.99 50.03
N VAL A 3 18.08 42.18 48.74
CA VAL A 3 17.69 41.11 47.78
C VAL A 3 16.27 40.63 48.15
N ILE A 4 15.23 40.75 47.32
CA ILE A 4 14.95 39.89 46.16
C ILE A 4 14.03 40.65 45.17
N THR A 5 14.51 40.78 43.94
CA THR A 5 13.71 41.05 42.73
C THR A 5 13.37 39.69 42.12
N VAL A 6 12.10 39.34 42.00
CA VAL A 6 11.62 38.35 41.01
C VAL A 6 10.35 38.91 40.42
N LEU A 7 10.49 39.50 39.23
CA LEU A 7 9.36 39.85 38.36
C LEU A 7 8.66 38.57 37.92
N LEU A 8 7.39 38.43 38.28
CA LEU A 8 6.43 37.60 37.56
C LEU A 8 6.20 38.23 36.19
N ALA A 9 6.99 37.82 35.20
CA ALA A 9 6.70 38.11 33.80
C ALA A 9 5.59 37.17 33.33
N LEU A 10 4.38 37.72 33.21
CA LEU A 10 3.24 37.12 32.54
C LEU A 10 3.64 36.81 31.09
N ILE A 11 4.00 35.57 30.77
CA ILE A 11 4.16 35.11 29.39
C ILE A 11 2.74 34.95 28.82
N LEU A 12 2.18 36.05 28.32
CA LEU A 12 1.05 36.02 27.41
C LEU A 12 1.55 35.37 26.12
N GLY A 13 1.11 34.13 25.90
CA GLY A 13 1.41 33.37 24.70
C GLY A 13 0.99 34.16 23.46
N LEU A 14 1.99 34.62 22.71
CA LEU A 14 1.81 34.87 21.28
C LEU A 14 1.61 33.51 20.62
N SER A 15 0.35 33.11 20.49
CA SER A 15 -0.05 32.13 19.48
C SER A 15 0.34 32.71 18.12
N GLY A 16 1.49 32.28 17.61
CA GLY A 16 1.87 32.52 16.23
C GLY A 16 0.74 32.03 15.34
N ILE A 17 0.00 32.95 14.74
CA ILE A 17 -0.87 32.67 13.61
C ILE A 17 0.09 32.34 12.48
N TYR A 18 0.47 31.07 12.36
CA TYR A 18 1.10 30.60 11.13
C TYR A 18 0.07 30.85 10.03
N PRO A 19 0.38 31.63 8.99
CA PRO A 19 -0.51 31.72 7.85
C PRO A 19 -0.67 30.29 7.32
N THR A 20 -1.87 29.74 7.46
CA THR A 20 -2.25 28.59 6.67
C THR A 20 -2.20 29.09 5.23
N ILE A 21 -1.20 28.65 4.47
CA ILE A 21 -1.24 28.81 3.03
C ILE A 21 -2.40 27.93 2.57
N THR A 22 -3.59 28.51 2.49
CA THR A 22 -4.73 27.92 1.81
C THR A 22 -4.40 27.92 0.32
N HIS A 23 -3.63 26.93 -0.11
CA HIS A 23 -3.57 26.60 -1.54
C HIS A 23 -4.99 26.26 -1.96
N ALA A 24 -5.53 27.06 -2.88
CA ALA A 24 -6.82 26.76 -3.48
C ALA A 24 -6.69 25.39 -4.15
N ALA A 25 -7.44 24.41 -3.65
CA ALA A 25 -7.44 23.08 -4.22
C ALA A 25 -7.64 23.18 -5.74
N PRO A 26 -6.93 22.37 -6.55
CA PRO A 26 -7.18 22.31 -7.99
C PRO A 26 -8.67 22.03 -8.20
N LYS A 27 -9.40 23.01 -8.75
CA LYS A 27 -10.84 22.90 -8.99
C LYS A 27 -11.06 22.09 -10.26
N PHE A 28 -11.01 20.77 -10.12
CA PHE A 28 -11.49 19.87 -11.16
C PHE A 28 -13.02 19.88 -11.17
N HIS A 29 -13.62 20.20 -12.32
CA HIS A 29 -15.07 20.38 -12.43
C HIS A 29 -15.89 19.09 -12.28
N ASP A 30 -15.25 17.92 -12.39
CA ASP A 30 -15.85 16.59 -12.22
C ASP A 30 -15.67 16.01 -10.81
N VAL A 31 -15.09 16.79 -9.88
CA VAL A 31 -14.96 16.45 -8.46
C VAL A 31 -16.03 17.21 -7.67
N ASP A 32 -17.26 16.70 -7.72
CA ASP A 32 -18.38 17.21 -6.91
C ASP A 32 -18.11 17.03 -5.40
N PRO A 33 -18.07 18.09 -4.58
CA PRO A 33 -17.85 18.00 -3.13
C PRO A 33 -18.87 17.11 -2.40
N LYS A 34 -20.10 17.00 -2.89
CA LYS A 34 -21.12 16.12 -2.28
C LYS A 34 -20.78 14.64 -2.44
N LYS A 35 -20.13 14.28 -3.56
CA LYS A 35 -19.77 12.89 -3.88
C LYS A 35 -18.35 12.53 -3.43
N TYR A 36 -17.40 13.46 -3.59
CA TYR A 36 -15.97 13.21 -3.37
C TYR A 36 -15.35 14.04 -2.25
N GLY A 37 -16.15 14.63 -1.35
CA GLY A 37 -15.64 15.38 -0.21
C GLY A 37 -14.59 14.62 0.61
N TRP A 38 -14.70 13.29 0.66
CA TRP A 38 -13.72 12.39 1.31
C TRP A 38 -12.35 12.34 0.60
N ALA A 39 -12.29 12.60 -0.71
CA ALA A 39 -11.08 12.52 -1.53
C ALA A 39 -10.45 13.89 -1.81
N MET A 40 -11.21 14.98 -1.76
CA MET A 40 -10.78 16.31 -2.22
C MET A 40 -9.46 16.77 -1.62
N ASN A 41 -9.26 16.58 -0.31
CA ASN A 41 -8.01 16.95 0.35
C ASN A 41 -6.83 16.13 -0.17
N SER A 42 -7.03 14.83 -0.41
CA SER A 42 -6.02 13.94 -0.97
C SER A 42 -5.71 14.26 -2.42
N ILE A 43 -6.73 14.60 -3.22
CA ILE A 43 -6.56 15.06 -4.60
C ILE A 43 -5.71 16.34 -4.62
N SER A 44 -6.07 17.34 -3.82
CA SER A 44 -5.31 18.59 -3.71
C SER A 44 -3.88 18.32 -3.29
N PHE A 45 -3.69 17.59 -2.20
CA PHE A 45 -2.36 17.26 -1.68
C PHE A 45 -1.48 16.59 -2.74
N MET A 46 -2.02 15.60 -3.45
CA MET A 46 -1.25 14.84 -4.44
C MET A 46 -0.95 15.65 -5.70
N VAL A 47 -1.81 16.60 -6.06
CA VAL A 47 -1.52 17.57 -7.15
C VAL A 47 -0.46 18.57 -6.70
N ASP A 48 -0.57 19.14 -5.50
CA ASP A 48 0.39 20.10 -4.94
C ASP A 48 1.79 19.48 -4.80
N LYS A 49 1.87 18.18 -4.49
CA LYS A 49 3.11 17.40 -4.46
C LYS A 49 3.64 16.99 -5.84
N GLY A 50 2.90 17.25 -6.92
CA GLY A 50 3.25 16.86 -8.29
C GLY A 50 3.20 15.34 -8.53
N VAL A 51 2.45 14.60 -7.71
CA VAL A 51 2.32 13.14 -7.84
C VAL A 51 1.34 12.79 -8.96
N VAL A 52 0.22 13.49 -8.99
CA VAL A 52 -0.82 13.36 -10.03
C VAL A 52 -1.13 14.72 -10.64
N SER A 53 -1.73 14.72 -11.83
CA SER A 53 -2.27 15.90 -12.48
C SER A 53 -3.70 15.62 -12.98
N GLY A 54 -4.45 16.69 -13.22
CA GLY A 54 -5.66 16.59 -14.04
C GLY A 54 -5.34 16.32 -15.50
N TYR A 55 -6.40 16.14 -16.28
CA TYR A 55 -6.35 16.00 -17.72
C TYR A 55 -6.43 17.39 -18.40
N PRO A 56 -6.02 17.51 -19.67
CA PRO A 56 -6.07 18.76 -20.42
C PRO A 56 -7.47 19.38 -20.53
N ASP A 57 -8.51 18.58 -20.36
CA ASP A 57 -9.92 19.01 -20.37
C ASP A 57 -10.40 19.59 -19.03
N GLY A 58 -9.52 19.69 -18.02
CA GLY A 58 -9.86 20.21 -16.69
C GLY A 58 -10.47 19.19 -15.74
N ARG A 59 -10.52 17.90 -16.11
CA ARG A 59 -11.03 16.82 -15.26
C ARG A 59 -9.95 16.17 -14.41
N PHE A 60 -10.36 15.59 -13.28
CA PHE A 60 -9.55 14.63 -12.52
C PHE A 60 -9.85 13.17 -12.90
N GLN A 61 -11.09 12.88 -13.30
CA GLN A 61 -11.64 11.54 -13.51
C GLN A 61 -11.55 10.67 -12.24
N PRO A 62 -12.24 11.05 -11.15
CA PRO A 62 -12.14 10.38 -9.85
C PRO A 62 -12.52 8.89 -9.88
N GLU A 63 -13.48 8.50 -10.74
CA GLU A 63 -13.97 7.12 -10.89
C GLU A 63 -13.14 6.28 -11.86
N ARG A 64 -12.15 6.88 -12.54
CA ARG A 64 -11.33 6.12 -13.48
C ARG A 64 -10.56 5.05 -12.74
N LEU A 65 -10.64 3.82 -13.23
CA LEU A 65 -9.90 2.70 -12.65
C LEU A 65 -8.39 2.88 -12.85
N VAL A 66 -7.63 2.60 -11.80
CA VAL A 66 -6.17 2.70 -11.76
C VAL A 66 -5.56 1.35 -12.09
N ASP A 67 -4.52 1.35 -12.93
CA ASP A 67 -3.69 0.16 -13.13
C ASP A 67 -2.44 0.14 -12.26
N LYS A 68 -1.79 -1.02 -12.31
CA LYS A 68 -0.61 -1.35 -11.52
C LYS A 68 0.56 -0.41 -11.82
N ALA A 69 0.78 -0.06 -13.09
CA ALA A 69 1.79 0.92 -13.49
C ALA A 69 1.47 2.31 -12.93
N GLU A 70 0.23 2.78 -13.04
CA GLU A 70 -0.18 4.07 -12.51
C GLU A 70 -0.03 4.18 -11.00
N LEU A 71 -0.45 3.17 -10.23
CA LEU A 71 -0.26 3.17 -8.77
C LEU A 71 1.24 3.22 -8.42
N THR A 72 2.06 2.45 -9.12
CA THR A 72 3.52 2.39 -8.90
C THR A 72 4.20 3.72 -9.22
N VAL A 73 3.77 4.40 -10.29
CA VAL A 73 4.26 5.74 -10.64
C VAL A 73 3.87 6.77 -9.58
N MET A 74 2.65 6.69 -9.03
CA MET A 74 2.25 7.55 -7.92
C MET A 74 3.13 7.32 -6.68
N ILE A 75 3.43 6.07 -6.34
CA ILE A 75 4.32 5.69 -5.24
C ILE A 75 5.73 6.25 -5.47
N TYR A 76 6.31 5.99 -6.64
CA TYR A 76 7.65 6.47 -7.02
C TYR A 76 7.79 7.99 -6.87
N ARG A 77 6.76 8.74 -7.28
CA ARG A 77 6.74 10.20 -7.22
C ARG A 77 6.54 10.72 -5.81
N LEU A 78 5.63 10.12 -5.04
CA LEU A 78 5.33 10.57 -3.68
C LEU A 78 6.50 10.29 -2.72
N PHE A 79 7.13 9.13 -2.89
CA PHE A 79 8.20 8.62 -2.04
C PHE A 79 9.53 8.63 -2.82
N ASP A 80 10.00 9.85 -3.09
CA ASP A 80 11.17 10.13 -3.93
C ASP A 80 12.51 9.68 -3.32
N ARG A 81 12.55 9.32 -2.04
CA ARG A 81 13.76 8.75 -1.40
C ARG A 81 13.77 7.23 -1.38
N TYR A 82 12.62 6.57 -1.56
CA TYR A 82 12.56 5.12 -1.63
C TYR A 82 13.21 4.62 -2.92
N ARG A 83 14.47 4.21 -2.85
CA ARG A 83 15.26 3.69 -3.97
C ARG A 83 15.98 2.43 -3.49
N PRO A 84 15.37 1.23 -3.62
CA PRO A 84 15.95 -0.02 -3.14
C PRO A 84 17.28 -0.34 -3.84
N TYR A 85 17.48 0.21 -5.05
CA TYR A 85 18.72 0.12 -5.80
C TYR A 85 19.50 1.43 -5.72
N LYS A 86 20.74 1.37 -5.25
CA LYS A 86 21.67 2.51 -5.26
C LYS A 86 22.89 2.17 -6.10
N ALA A 87 23.25 3.06 -7.01
CA ALA A 87 24.45 2.88 -7.82
C ALA A 87 25.68 2.83 -6.89
N ASN A 88 26.52 1.82 -7.07
CA ASN A 88 27.77 1.63 -6.33
C ASN A 88 27.62 1.47 -4.81
N GLN A 89 26.44 1.05 -4.34
CA GLN A 89 26.20 0.75 -2.93
C GLN A 89 25.39 -0.54 -2.80
N LYS A 90 25.89 -1.50 -2.01
CA LYS A 90 25.12 -2.68 -1.63
C LYS A 90 24.02 -2.26 -0.65
N THR A 91 22.81 -2.70 -0.94
CA THR A 91 21.58 -2.54 -0.14
C THR A 91 21.03 -3.92 0.18
N ASP A 92 20.12 -4.01 1.15
CA ASP A 92 19.44 -5.26 1.50
C ASP A 92 18.65 -5.84 0.31
N TYR A 93 18.23 -4.97 -0.62
CA TYR A 93 17.52 -5.35 -1.85
C TYR A 93 18.41 -5.59 -3.07
N SER A 94 19.73 -5.44 -2.96
CA SER A 94 20.63 -5.55 -4.13
C SER A 94 20.55 -6.92 -4.80
N ASP A 95 20.40 -7.98 -3.99
CA ASP A 95 20.25 -9.34 -4.49
C ASP A 95 18.83 -9.59 -5.03
N TYR A 96 17.86 -8.72 -4.78
CA TYR A 96 16.49 -8.81 -5.28
C TYR A 96 16.22 -7.93 -6.50
N ARG A 97 17.28 -7.43 -7.15
CA ARG A 97 17.14 -6.61 -8.35
C ARG A 97 16.59 -7.38 -9.54
N ILE A 98 15.65 -6.75 -10.26
CA ILE A 98 15.14 -7.23 -11.54
C ILE A 98 15.84 -6.45 -12.66
N GLU A 99 16.72 -7.11 -13.40
CA GLU A 99 17.48 -6.46 -14.49
C GLU A 99 16.59 -6.04 -15.66
N ARG A 100 15.55 -6.83 -15.96
CA ARG A 100 14.54 -6.50 -16.96
C ARG A 100 13.22 -7.20 -16.64
N PHE A 101 12.12 -6.49 -16.90
CA PHE A 101 10.81 -7.08 -17.02
C PHE A 101 10.55 -7.45 -18.49
N ALA A 102 9.93 -8.60 -18.73
CA ALA A 102 9.57 -9.08 -20.06
C ALA A 102 8.43 -8.25 -20.69
N ASP A 103 7.57 -7.67 -19.86
CA ASP A 103 6.36 -6.94 -20.24
C ASP A 103 6.43 -5.43 -19.92
N VAL A 104 7.58 -4.94 -19.44
CA VAL A 104 7.85 -3.50 -19.28
C VAL A 104 9.10 -3.15 -20.09
N PRO A 105 8.98 -3.00 -21.43
CA PRO A 105 10.10 -2.61 -22.27
C PRO A 105 10.57 -1.16 -21.97
N LYS A 106 11.80 -0.81 -22.35
CA LYS A 106 12.39 0.52 -22.09
C LYS A 106 11.58 1.72 -22.60
N ASN A 107 10.75 1.52 -23.62
CA ASN A 107 9.86 2.54 -24.18
C ASN A 107 8.47 2.59 -23.52
N HIS A 108 8.18 1.71 -22.55
CA HIS A 108 6.98 1.79 -21.74
C HIS A 108 7.02 3.06 -20.89
N TRP A 109 5.91 3.79 -20.82
CA TRP A 109 5.85 5.11 -20.19
C TRP A 109 6.20 5.10 -18.69
N ALA A 110 5.97 3.98 -18.01
CA ALA A 110 6.30 3.76 -16.60
C ALA A 110 7.60 2.97 -16.37
N TYR A 111 8.40 2.73 -17.41
CA TYR A 111 9.60 1.88 -17.33
C TYR A 111 10.55 2.33 -16.21
N THR A 112 10.86 3.62 -16.17
CA THR A 112 11.81 4.19 -15.20
C THR A 112 11.32 3.98 -13.78
N GLU A 113 10.06 4.33 -13.51
CA GLU A 113 9.45 4.23 -12.19
C GLU A 113 9.39 2.78 -11.72
N ILE A 114 8.88 1.87 -12.56
CA ILE A 114 8.76 0.44 -12.22
C ILE A 114 10.15 -0.16 -11.95
N SER A 115 11.11 0.01 -12.88
CA SER A 115 12.46 -0.56 -12.73
C SER A 115 13.27 0.05 -11.58
N SER A 116 12.85 1.21 -11.05
CA SER A 116 13.55 1.86 -9.95
C SER A 116 13.17 1.35 -8.56
N ILE A 117 11.92 0.88 -8.38
CA ILE A 117 11.38 0.59 -7.04
C ILE A 117 10.84 -0.84 -6.89
N VAL A 118 10.53 -1.55 -7.98
CA VAL A 118 10.02 -2.92 -7.90
C VAL A 118 11.17 -3.91 -7.77
N THR A 119 11.09 -4.79 -6.78
CA THR A 119 12.09 -5.84 -6.48
C THR A 119 11.52 -7.24 -6.65
N ARG A 120 12.37 -8.27 -6.54
CA ARG A 120 11.94 -9.67 -6.53
C ARG A 120 11.26 -10.09 -5.23
N ASP A 121 11.42 -9.34 -4.14
CA ASP A 121 10.69 -9.57 -2.87
C ASP A 121 9.19 -9.31 -2.99
N TRP A 122 8.78 -8.74 -4.11
CA TRP A 122 7.41 -8.52 -4.52
C TRP A 122 6.74 -9.83 -4.97
N TRP A 123 6.82 -10.89 -4.16
CA TRP A 123 6.39 -12.23 -4.54
C TRP A 123 4.94 -12.27 -5.07
N ASN A 124 4.03 -11.51 -4.47
CA ASN A 124 2.62 -11.44 -4.91
C ASN A 124 2.36 -10.44 -6.05
N ALA A 125 3.35 -9.64 -6.44
CA ALA A 125 3.22 -8.55 -7.41
C ALA A 125 4.16 -8.65 -8.62
N VAL A 126 5.13 -9.57 -8.62
CA VAL A 126 5.99 -9.88 -9.76
C VAL A 126 5.95 -11.37 -10.01
N HIS A 127 5.70 -11.76 -11.26
CA HIS A 127 5.70 -13.16 -11.65
C HIS A 127 6.99 -13.55 -12.36
N TYR A 128 7.57 -14.69 -12.01
CA TYR A 128 8.72 -15.26 -12.72
C TYR A 128 8.31 -16.45 -13.57
N SER A 129 8.73 -16.45 -14.83
CA SER A 129 8.68 -17.62 -15.71
C SER A 129 10.01 -17.83 -16.43
N SER A 130 10.10 -18.89 -17.24
CA SER A 130 11.25 -19.13 -18.12
C SER A 130 11.56 -17.97 -19.08
N ASN A 131 10.57 -17.12 -19.36
CA ASN A 131 10.71 -15.94 -20.23
C ASN A 131 11.15 -14.66 -19.49
N GLY A 132 11.31 -14.72 -18.17
CA GLY A 132 11.74 -13.60 -17.33
C GLY A 132 10.70 -13.19 -16.29
N TYR A 133 10.90 -11.98 -15.74
CA TYR A 133 10.00 -11.39 -14.75
C TYR A 133 8.90 -10.57 -15.44
N PHE A 134 7.66 -10.71 -14.98
CA PHE A 134 6.47 -10.04 -15.50
C PHE A 134 5.84 -9.20 -14.39
N PHE A 135 5.50 -7.96 -14.71
CA PHE A 135 4.88 -7.02 -13.78
C PHE A 135 3.37 -6.86 -14.01
N TYR A 136 2.89 -7.08 -15.23
CA TYR A 136 1.53 -6.82 -15.71
C TYR A 136 1.11 -5.36 -15.50
N PRO A 137 1.80 -4.39 -16.15
CA PRO A 137 1.64 -2.96 -15.88
C PRO A 137 0.20 -2.45 -16.09
N ASP A 138 -0.52 -3.00 -17.08
CA ASP A 138 -1.85 -2.52 -17.48
C ASP A 138 -3.00 -3.15 -16.67
N THR A 139 -2.71 -4.09 -15.76
CA THR A 139 -3.72 -4.72 -14.92
C THR A 139 -4.40 -3.65 -14.06
N LYS A 140 -5.71 -3.49 -14.24
CA LYS A 140 -6.54 -2.66 -13.36
C LYS A 140 -6.58 -3.30 -11.98
N LEU A 141 -6.27 -2.54 -10.94
CA LEU A 141 -6.20 -3.06 -9.58
C LEU A 141 -7.57 -3.08 -8.94
N ASN A 142 -7.83 -4.09 -8.10
CA ASN A 142 -8.85 -3.99 -7.07
C ASN A 142 -8.19 -3.69 -5.72
N ARG A 143 -8.97 -3.64 -4.64
CA ARG A 143 -8.47 -3.33 -3.29
C ARG A 143 -7.48 -4.38 -2.78
N ILE A 144 -7.63 -5.66 -3.13
CA ILE A 144 -6.59 -6.67 -2.85
C ILE A 144 -5.31 -6.40 -3.65
N GLY A 145 -5.46 -5.99 -4.91
CA GLY A 145 -4.38 -5.52 -5.77
C GLY A 145 -3.51 -4.47 -5.10
N ALA A 146 -4.16 -3.42 -4.60
CA ALA A 146 -3.50 -2.35 -3.86
C ALA A 146 -2.87 -2.87 -2.56
N ALA A 147 -3.57 -3.73 -1.81
CA ALA A 147 -3.10 -4.26 -0.53
C ALA A 147 -1.83 -5.12 -0.67
N ASN A 148 -1.65 -5.81 -1.79
CA ASN A 148 -0.43 -6.58 -2.08
C ASN A 148 0.75 -5.71 -2.53
N ILE A 149 0.50 -4.46 -2.96
CA ILE A 149 1.52 -3.56 -3.50
C ILE A 149 2.02 -2.60 -2.42
N LEU A 150 1.11 -1.97 -1.66
CA LEU A 150 1.44 -0.84 -0.81
C LEU A 150 2.42 -1.16 0.32
N PRO A 151 2.22 -2.22 1.14
CA PRO A 151 3.07 -2.47 2.31
C PRO A 151 4.49 -2.89 1.94
N VAL A 152 4.64 -3.61 0.83
CA VAL A 152 5.92 -4.20 0.36
C VAL A 152 6.98 -3.13 0.04
N PHE A 153 6.61 -1.86 -0.09
CA PHE A 153 7.61 -0.81 -0.28
C PHE A 153 8.10 -0.15 1.02
N MET A 154 7.28 -0.12 2.07
CA MET A 154 7.37 0.97 3.06
C MET A 154 6.92 0.63 4.47
N LEU A 155 6.24 -0.51 4.67
CA LEU A 155 5.87 -1.01 6.00
C LEU A 155 6.57 -2.33 6.34
N GLU A 156 7.62 -2.69 5.59
CA GLU A 156 8.43 -3.87 5.89
C GLU A 156 9.01 -3.77 7.31
N ASN A 157 9.08 -4.90 8.00
CA ASN A 157 9.52 -5.08 9.40
C ASN A 157 8.49 -4.74 10.51
N GLN A 158 7.20 -4.59 10.16
CA GLN A 158 6.12 -4.60 11.16
C GLN A 158 5.67 -6.05 11.39
N ASP A 159 6.31 -6.75 12.33
CA ASP A 159 5.90 -8.10 12.72
C ASP A 159 4.58 -8.02 13.48
N ILE A 160 3.50 -8.53 12.86
CA ILE A 160 2.21 -8.74 13.51
C ILE A 160 2.08 -10.24 13.75
N PRO A 161 2.00 -10.72 15.01
CA PRO A 161 1.79 -12.14 15.29
C PRO A 161 0.52 -12.66 14.60
N ALA A 162 0.56 -13.90 14.08
CA ALA A 162 -0.56 -14.47 13.33
C ALA A 162 -1.88 -14.48 14.13
N ALA A 163 -1.82 -14.63 15.46
CA ALA A 163 -2.99 -14.50 16.34
C ALA A 163 -3.62 -13.10 16.29
N GLU A 164 -2.80 -12.03 16.29
CA GLU A 164 -3.28 -10.66 16.16
C GLU A 164 -3.83 -10.41 14.74
N VAL A 165 -3.17 -10.94 13.71
CA VAL A 165 -3.69 -10.86 12.34
C VAL A 165 -5.06 -11.52 12.24
N LEU A 166 -5.22 -12.75 12.75
CA LEU A 166 -6.50 -13.45 12.78
C LEU A 166 -7.58 -12.63 13.49
N GLN A 167 -7.26 -12.02 14.63
CA GLN A 167 -8.19 -11.19 15.38
C GLN A 167 -8.65 -9.95 14.60
N ILE A 168 -7.72 -9.25 13.94
CA ILE A 168 -8.03 -8.07 13.12
C ILE A 168 -8.92 -8.46 11.94
N LEU A 169 -8.54 -9.51 11.21
CA LEU A 169 -9.23 -9.94 10.00
C LEU A 169 -10.60 -10.54 10.29
N SER A 170 -10.79 -11.18 11.44
CA SER A 170 -12.10 -11.67 11.91
C SER A 170 -13.12 -10.53 12.13
N GLY A 171 -12.66 -9.28 12.25
CA GLY A 171 -13.52 -8.09 12.24
C GLY A 171 -14.07 -7.70 10.85
N MET A 172 -13.55 -8.32 9.78
CA MET A 172 -13.95 -8.07 8.39
C MET A 172 -14.73 -9.28 7.86
N ARG A 173 -16.05 -9.14 7.73
CA ARG A 173 -16.98 -10.23 7.42
C ARG A 173 -16.87 -10.78 6.01
N ASP A 174 -16.17 -10.07 5.13
CA ASP A 174 -15.96 -10.41 3.72
C ASP A 174 -14.54 -10.89 3.42
N ILE A 175 -13.68 -11.01 4.43
CA ILE A 175 -12.39 -11.68 4.32
C ILE A 175 -12.61 -13.16 4.64
N PRO A 176 -12.49 -14.07 3.65
CA PRO A 176 -12.65 -15.50 3.90
C PRO A 176 -11.47 -16.01 4.74
N ILE A 177 -11.77 -16.67 5.86
CA ILE A 177 -10.78 -17.25 6.77
C ILE A 177 -11.13 -18.72 6.98
N ILE A 178 -10.12 -19.59 6.91
CA ILE A 178 -10.24 -21.00 7.28
C ILE A 178 -9.29 -21.25 8.45
N LEU A 179 -9.85 -21.69 9.56
CA LEU A 179 -9.11 -22.09 10.76
C LEU A 179 -9.21 -23.60 10.92
N ASN A 180 -8.09 -24.31 10.83
CA ASN A 180 -8.03 -25.76 10.97
C ASN A 180 -7.19 -26.15 12.19
N GLN A 181 -7.57 -27.24 12.86
CA GLN A 181 -6.69 -27.90 13.82
C GLN A 181 -5.50 -28.50 13.06
N TYR A 182 -4.29 -28.20 13.51
CA TYR A 182 -3.07 -28.55 12.80
C TYR A 182 -2.93 -30.08 12.68
N SER A 183 -3.03 -30.61 11.47
CA SER A 183 -2.56 -31.94 11.11
C SER A 183 -1.53 -31.76 10.01
N LEU A 184 -0.26 -31.99 10.33
CA LEU A 184 0.82 -32.21 9.36
C LEU A 184 0.57 -33.55 8.63
N ASP A 185 -0.58 -33.73 7.99
CA ASP A 185 -0.72 -34.84 7.05
C ASP A 185 -0.01 -34.39 5.77
N PRO A 186 1.18 -34.94 5.42
CA PRO A 186 1.85 -34.61 4.18
C PRO A 186 1.02 -34.93 2.92
N ASN A 187 -0.10 -35.67 3.05
CA ASN A 187 -1.05 -35.96 1.97
C ASN A 187 -2.26 -35.01 1.93
N SER A 188 -2.39 -34.11 2.89
CA SER A 188 -3.46 -33.11 2.98
C SER A 188 -2.82 -31.82 3.46
N PRO A 189 -2.42 -30.90 2.54
CA PRO A 189 -3.44 -30.02 1.94
C PRO A 189 -3.13 -29.45 0.53
N GLU A 190 -2.10 -29.92 -0.19
CA GLU A 190 -1.73 -29.36 -1.51
C GLU A 190 -2.87 -29.40 -2.55
N ALA A 191 -3.75 -30.39 -2.48
CA ALA A 191 -4.89 -30.52 -3.39
C ALA A 191 -6.00 -29.49 -3.15
N PHE A 192 -6.18 -28.98 -1.91
CA PHE A 192 -7.10 -27.88 -1.60
C PHE A 192 -6.51 -26.53 -2.03
N PHE A 193 -5.20 -26.38 -1.90
CA PHE A 193 -4.48 -25.13 -2.15
C PHE A 193 -4.43 -24.73 -3.63
N LYS A 194 -4.33 -25.69 -4.54
CA LYS A 194 -4.22 -25.41 -5.98
C LYS A 194 -5.53 -24.91 -6.62
N GLN A 195 -6.68 -25.02 -5.95
CA GLN A 195 -8.00 -24.80 -6.58
C GLN A 195 -8.54 -23.37 -6.45
N ASP A 196 -8.04 -22.56 -5.52
CA ASP A 196 -8.57 -21.20 -5.30
C ASP A 196 -7.86 -20.10 -6.11
N GLY A 197 -6.87 -20.48 -6.92
CA GLY A 197 -6.16 -19.58 -7.82
C GLY A 197 -5.00 -18.79 -7.18
N ARG A 198 -4.70 -18.99 -5.89
CA ARG A 198 -3.54 -18.34 -5.23
C ARG A 198 -2.19 -18.94 -5.60
N TYR A 199 -2.16 -20.19 -6.06
CA TYR A 199 -0.96 -20.83 -6.63
C TYR A 199 -1.20 -21.00 -8.13
N ASN A 200 -0.61 -20.15 -8.96
CA ASN A 200 -0.68 -20.34 -10.41
C ASN A 200 0.71 -20.65 -10.98
N GLU A 201 0.77 -21.70 -11.79
CA GLU A 201 1.96 -22.11 -12.54
C GLU A 201 1.98 -21.48 -13.96
N ALA A 202 0.99 -20.63 -14.27
CA ALA A 202 0.65 -20.20 -15.64
C ALA A 202 0.94 -18.71 -15.96
N GLY A 203 1.60 -17.98 -15.07
CA GLY A 203 1.95 -16.57 -15.29
C GLY A 203 0.74 -15.64 -15.39
N ARG A 204 -0.14 -15.69 -14.40
CA ARG A 204 -1.22 -14.70 -14.25
C ARG A 204 -0.95 -13.78 -13.07
N ASP A 205 -1.39 -12.54 -13.17
CA ASP A 205 -1.32 -11.56 -12.07
C ASP A 205 -2.17 -12.03 -10.87
N GLN A 206 -1.52 -12.17 -9.71
CA GLN A 206 -2.16 -12.63 -8.48
C GLN A 206 -2.44 -11.50 -7.50
N THR A 207 -2.05 -10.26 -7.83
CA THR A 207 -2.26 -9.14 -6.92
C THR A 207 -3.74 -8.94 -6.62
N ASN A 208 -4.63 -9.26 -7.54
CA ASN A 208 -6.07 -8.97 -7.45
C ASN A 208 -6.95 -10.10 -6.88
N ILE A 209 -6.38 -11.20 -6.40
CA ILE A 209 -7.17 -12.37 -6.00
C ILE A 209 -7.33 -12.39 -4.49
N LEU A 210 -8.57 -12.32 -4.00
CA LEU A 210 -8.92 -12.67 -2.63
C LEU A 210 -9.14 -14.18 -2.55
N TYR A 211 -8.32 -14.86 -1.77
CA TYR A 211 -8.43 -16.29 -1.47
C TYR A 211 -8.61 -16.49 0.04
N PRO A 212 -9.18 -17.64 0.49
CA PRO A 212 -9.34 -17.92 1.91
C PRO A 212 -8.03 -17.86 2.70
N LEU A 213 -7.90 -16.97 3.67
CA LEU A 213 -6.68 -16.89 4.48
C LEU A 213 -6.65 -18.05 5.48
N LEU A 214 -5.56 -18.80 5.45
CA LEU A 214 -5.46 -20.08 6.16
C LEU A 214 -4.65 -19.93 7.44
N PHE A 215 -5.27 -20.36 8.53
CA PHE A 215 -4.67 -20.40 9.86
C PHE A 215 -4.71 -21.81 10.43
N GLY A 216 -3.63 -22.19 11.08
CA GLY A 216 -3.51 -23.40 11.87
C GLY A 216 -3.59 -23.04 13.35
N GLN A 217 -4.26 -23.90 14.12
CA GLN A 217 -4.29 -23.81 15.58
C GLN A 217 -3.69 -25.08 16.21
N ASN A 218 -2.73 -24.89 17.12
CA ASN A 218 -2.14 -25.93 17.95
C ASN A 218 -2.18 -25.49 19.43
N GLY A 219 -3.18 -25.96 20.18
CA GLY A 219 -3.46 -25.42 21.51
C GLY A 219 -3.80 -23.92 21.43
N ASP A 220 -3.00 -23.09 22.09
CA ASP A 220 -3.13 -21.62 22.10
C ASP A 220 -2.34 -20.93 20.98
N GLU A 221 -1.50 -21.67 20.25
CA GLU A 221 -0.68 -21.13 19.17
C GLU A 221 -1.48 -21.02 17.87
N ILE A 222 -1.43 -19.84 17.25
CA ILE A 222 -1.98 -19.55 15.93
C ILE A 222 -0.83 -19.25 14.98
N LEU A 223 -0.83 -19.92 13.83
CA LEU A 223 0.16 -19.75 12.76
C LEU A 223 -0.55 -19.67 11.41
N PHE A 224 0.09 -19.06 10.42
CA PHE A 224 -0.32 -19.24 9.03
C PHE A 224 0.10 -20.64 8.56
N THR A 225 -0.73 -21.27 7.73
CA THR A 225 -0.39 -22.59 7.15
C THR A 225 0.33 -22.50 5.81
N ASP A 226 0.45 -21.30 5.25
CA ASP A 226 1.15 -21.02 4.00
C ASP A 226 1.60 -19.56 3.87
N ASP A 227 2.62 -19.32 3.06
CA ASP A 227 3.24 -18.01 2.88
C ASP A 227 2.29 -16.99 2.23
N TYR A 228 1.43 -17.41 1.28
CA TYR A 228 0.49 -16.49 0.63
C TYR A 228 -0.53 -15.95 1.63
N SER A 229 -1.10 -16.81 2.47
CA SER A 229 -1.96 -16.39 3.59
C SER A 229 -1.22 -15.46 4.54
N GLY A 230 0.04 -15.79 4.87
CA GLY A 230 0.89 -14.97 5.73
C GLY A 230 1.09 -13.56 5.19
N ILE A 231 1.46 -13.44 3.92
CA ILE A 231 1.73 -12.16 3.26
C ILE A 231 0.44 -11.34 3.13
N LEU A 232 -0.60 -11.88 2.49
CA LEU A 232 -1.83 -11.12 2.27
C LEU A 232 -2.55 -10.79 3.58
N GLY A 233 -2.62 -11.76 4.50
CA GLY A 233 -3.24 -11.55 5.81
C GLY A 233 -2.54 -10.46 6.61
N THR A 234 -1.21 -10.50 6.66
CA THR A 234 -0.42 -9.47 7.36
C THR A 234 -0.57 -8.11 6.69
N ASN A 235 -0.53 -8.04 5.36
CA ASN A 235 -0.75 -6.80 4.60
C ASN A 235 -2.11 -6.17 4.92
N LEU A 236 -3.19 -6.96 4.89
CA LEU A 236 -4.54 -6.49 5.22
C LEU A 236 -4.65 -6.02 6.67
N ALA A 237 -4.11 -6.79 7.62
CA ALA A 237 -4.13 -6.42 9.02
C ALA A 237 -3.33 -5.14 9.30
N LEU A 238 -2.17 -4.99 8.67
CA LEU A 238 -1.33 -3.82 8.80
C LEU A 238 -2.00 -2.58 8.22
N LEU A 239 -2.60 -2.67 7.03
CA LEU A 239 -3.33 -1.57 6.40
C LEU A 239 -4.56 -1.15 7.24
N GLN A 240 -5.26 -2.12 7.84
CA GLN A 240 -6.37 -1.88 8.76
C GLN A 240 -5.91 -1.20 10.04
N LYS A 241 -4.87 -1.73 10.69
CA LYS A 241 -4.32 -1.23 11.96
C LYS A 241 -3.77 0.18 11.82
N THR A 242 -3.15 0.49 10.68
CA THR A 242 -2.59 1.82 10.38
C THR A 242 -3.62 2.83 9.87
N GLY A 243 -4.85 2.39 9.57
CA GLY A 243 -5.89 3.26 9.02
C GLY A 243 -5.68 3.66 7.56
N ILE A 244 -4.73 3.04 6.85
CA ILE A 244 -4.42 3.35 5.45
C ILE A 244 -5.53 2.82 4.54
N MET A 245 -5.88 1.55 4.70
CA MET A 245 -7.07 0.93 4.08
C MET A 245 -7.86 0.23 5.16
N THR A 246 -9.11 0.63 5.34
CA THR A 246 -9.95 0.13 6.43
C THR A 246 -11.23 -0.50 5.90
N ALA A 247 -11.71 -1.52 6.60
CA ALA A 247 -13.07 -2.01 6.45
C ALA A 247 -14.08 -0.97 6.95
N TRP A 248 -15.20 -0.84 6.24
CA TRP A 248 -16.34 -0.02 6.62
C TRP A 248 -17.54 -0.92 6.94
N ASN A 249 -18.16 -0.71 8.11
CA ASN A 249 -19.25 -1.57 8.59
C ASN A 249 -18.87 -3.07 8.52
N GLY A 250 -17.63 -3.41 8.89
CA GLY A 250 -17.11 -4.78 8.86
C GLY A 250 -16.99 -5.39 7.45
N LYS A 251 -16.87 -4.58 6.39
CA LYS A 251 -16.55 -5.05 5.03
C LYS A 251 -15.33 -4.31 4.47
N PHE A 252 -14.34 -5.04 3.99
CA PHE A 252 -13.13 -4.49 3.35
C PHE A 252 -13.31 -4.20 1.87
N GLU A 253 -14.23 -4.93 1.22
CA GLU A 253 -14.60 -4.85 -0.19
C GLU A 253 -13.43 -5.17 -1.12
N GLY A 254 -12.67 -6.22 -0.79
CA GLY A 254 -11.41 -6.55 -1.49
C GLY A 254 -11.52 -6.66 -3.02
N GLY A 255 -12.67 -7.13 -3.52
CA GLY A 255 -12.92 -7.30 -4.95
C GLY A 255 -13.21 -6.01 -5.72
N ASP A 256 -13.50 -4.90 -5.04
CA ASP A 256 -13.88 -3.66 -5.70
C ASP A 256 -12.70 -3.02 -6.43
N MET A 257 -12.95 -2.59 -7.65
CA MET A 257 -11.93 -1.98 -8.51
C MET A 257 -11.47 -0.65 -7.96
N LEU A 258 -10.16 -0.43 -7.95
CA LEU A 258 -9.55 0.76 -7.38
C LEU A 258 -9.73 1.96 -8.31
N THR A 259 -10.41 2.98 -7.81
CA THR A 259 -10.59 4.24 -8.52
C THR A 259 -9.41 5.20 -8.31
N ARG A 260 -9.29 6.21 -9.17
CA ARG A 260 -8.24 7.24 -9.06
C ARG A 260 -8.35 8.05 -7.79
N ALA A 261 -9.57 8.37 -7.34
CA ALA A 261 -9.83 9.07 -6.08
C ALA A 261 -9.45 8.23 -4.85
N GLU A 262 -9.67 6.91 -4.89
CA GLU A 262 -9.24 6.01 -3.83
C GLU A 262 -7.72 5.88 -3.77
N ALA A 263 -7.06 5.67 -4.92
CA ALA A 263 -5.61 5.52 -4.98
C ALA A 263 -4.87 6.72 -4.36
N VAL A 264 -5.27 7.95 -4.71
CA VAL A 264 -4.66 9.16 -4.11
C VAL A 264 -4.97 9.30 -2.62
N THR A 265 -6.15 8.86 -2.19
CA THR A 265 -6.54 8.91 -0.77
C THR A 265 -5.76 7.90 0.06
N ILE A 266 -5.57 6.69 -0.45
CA ILE A 266 -4.78 5.65 0.21
C ILE A 266 -3.32 6.10 0.35
N LEU A 267 -2.72 6.63 -0.72
CA LEU A 267 -1.34 7.12 -0.67
C LEU A 267 -1.17 8.36 0.23
N HIS A 268 -2.15 9.26 0.27
CA HIS A 268 -2.13 10.39 1.20
C HIS A 268 -2.22 9.92 2.67
N ARG A 269 -3.04 8.91 2.97
CA ARG A 269 -3.07 8.28 4.30
C ARG A 269 -1.75 7.61 4.63
N PHE A 270 -1.15 6.91 3.68
CA PHE A 270 0.18 6.32 3.84
C PHE A 270 1.23 7.38 4.19
N TYR A 271 1.32 8.44 3.39
CA TYR A 271 2.23 9.57 3.65
C TYR A 271 2.00 10.16 5.05
N THR A 272 0.74 10.32 5.44
CA THR A 272 0.36 10.83 6.77
C THR A 272 0.79 9.87 7.89
N TYR A 273 0.61 8.57 7.72
CA TYR A 273 1.06 7.56 8.66
C TYR A 273 2.59 7.59 8.85
N LEU A 274 3.36 7.64 7.76
CA LEU A 274 4.82 7.77 7.85
C LEU A 274 5.24 9.09 8.52
N LYS A 275 4.50 10.17 8.27
CA LYS A 275 4.75 11.47 8.92
C LYS A 275 4.50 11.39 10.42
N GLN A 276 3.41 10.76 10.84
CA GLN A 276 3.03 10.60 12.24
C GLN A 276 3.96 9.66 13.00
N SER A 277 4.44 8.60 12.35
CA SER A 277 5.43 7.67 12.93
C SER A 277 6.87 8.21 12.92
N GLY A 278 7.12 9.38 12.31
CA GLY A 278 8.44 9.99 12.23
C GLY A 278 9.40 9.32 11.22
N THR A 279 8.89 8.42 10.37
CA THR A 279 9.68 7.64 9.41
C THR A 279 9.63 8.20 7.99
N LEU A 280 8.77 9.20 7.72
CA LEU A 280 8.59 9.78 6.37
C LEU A 280 9.91 10.19 5.70
N SER A 281 10.87 10.73 6.45
CA SER A 281 12.15 11.22 5.91
C SER A 281 13.02 10.11 5.29
N GLN A 282 12.75 8.84 5.61
CA GLN A 282 13.38 7.68 4.99
C GLN A 282 12.86 7.46 3.56
N TYR A 283 11.60 7.84 3.30
CA TYR A 283 10.87 7.52 2.07
C TYR A 283 10.59 8.73 1.18
N SER A 284 10.44 9.92 1.75
CA SER A 284 10.11 11.14 1.01
C SER A 284 10.87 12.36 1.52
N SER A 285 11.29 13.22 0.60
CA SER A 285 11.80 14.56 0.87
C SER A 285 10.71 15.64 0.82
N LYS A 286 9.52 15.28 0.33
CA LYS A 286 8.40 16.18 0.09
C LYS A 286 7.71 16.61 1.36
#